data_AF-A0AAW8AL91-F1
#
_entry.id   AF-A0AAW8AL91-F1
#
_cell.length_a   1.000
_cell.length_b   1.000
_cell.length_c   1.000
_cell.angle_alpha   90.00
_cell.angle_beta   90.00
_cell.angle_gamma   90.00
#
_symmetry.space_group_name_H-M   'P 1'
#
loop_
_entity.id
_entity.type
_entity.pdbx_description
1 polymer ?
#
loop_
_entity_poly.entity_id
_entity_poly.type
_entity_poly.pdbx_seq_one_letter_code
_entity_poly.pdbx_strand_id
1 'polypeptide(L)' 'MISIYQLKPRFQNLLRPLVQRLYDNGTTANQITVLAGVISLLVGLLIASFA' A
#
# COMPACT_ATOMS: atom_id res chain seq x y z
N MET A 1 -18.63 -7.53 -20.43
CA MET A 1 -17.32 -6.86 -20.62
C MET A 1 -16.77 -6.52 -19.26
N ILE A 2 -15.53 -6.88 -18.96
CA ILE A 2 -14.88 -6.44 -17.71
C ILE A 2 -14.72 -4.92 -17.82
N SER A 3 -15.34 -4.19 -16.91
CA SER A 3 -15.26 -2.73 -16.85
C SER A 3 -14.41 -2.30 -15.67
N ILE A 4 -13.74 -1.16 -15.78
CA ILE A 4 -13.01 -0.51 -14.67
C ILE A 4 -13.90 -0.34 -13.42
N TYR A 5 -15.20 -0.11 -13.61
CA TYR A 5 -16.18 -0.03 -12.52
C TYR A 5 -16.37 -1.33 -11.75
N GLN A 6 -16.04 -2.48 -12.35
CA GLN A 6 -16.06 -3.78 -11.68
C GLN A 6 -14.70 -4.12 -11.06
N LEU A 7 -13.60 -3.63 -11.64
CA LEU A 7 -12.25 -3.89 -11.14
C LEU A 7 -11.98 -3.15 -9.82
N LYS A 8 -12.34 -1.87 -9.74
CA LYS A 8 -12.16 -1.04 -8.53
C LYS A 8 -12.78 -1.65 -7.26
N PRO A 9 -14.09 -2.00 -7.22
CA PRO A 9 -14.71 -2.56 -6.03
C PRO A 9 -14.17 -3.95 -5.68
N ARG A 10 -13.87 -4.79 -6.68
CA ARG A 10 -13.28 -6.11 -6.43
C ARG A 10 -11.89 -6.00 -5.79
N PHE A 11 -11.04 -5.13 -6.31
CA PHE A 11 -9.72 -4.87 -5.74
C PHE A 11 -9.82 -4.28 -4.33
N GLN A 12 -10.72 -3.32 -4.11
CA GLN A 12 -10.98 -2.78 -2.79
C GLN A 12 -11.47 -3.85 -1.81
N ASN A 13 -12.33 -4.78 -2.22
CA ASN A 13 -12.80 -5.87 -1.38
C ASN A 13 -11.68 -6.81 -0.94
N LEU A 14 -10.66 -7.02 -1.78
CA LEU A 14 -9.48 -7.80 -1.41
C LEU A 14 -8.65 -7.11 -0.33
N LEU A 15 -8.54 -5.77 -0.37
CA LEU A 15 -7.74 -5.00 0.57
C LEU A 15 -8.49 -4.66 1.88
N ARG A 16 -9.81 -4.52 1.83
CA ARG A 16 -10.67 -4.14 2.97
C ARG A 16 -10.35 -4.85 4.28
N PRO A 17 -10.30 -6.20 4.37
CA PRO A 17 -10.04 -6.86 5.64
C PRO A 17 -8.66 -6.52 6.22
N LEU A 18 -7.67 -6.31 5.38
CA LEU A 18 -6.30 -6.00 5.80
C LEU A 18 -6.21 -4.54 6.28
N VAL A 19 -6.79 -3.60 5.52
CA VAL A 19 -6.86 -2.19 5.89
C VAL A 19 -7.68 -1.99 7.17
N GLN A 20 -8.77 -2.75 7.35
CA GLN A 20 -9.56 -2.69 8.58
C GLN A 20 -8.73 -3.10 9.80
N ARG A 21 -7.99 -4.22 9.72
CA ARG A 21 -7.12 -4.65 10.83
C ARG A 21 -6.05 -3.63 11.17
N LEU A 22 -5.48 -2.96 10.18
CA LEU A 22 -4.50 -1.89 10.40
C LEU A 22 -5.15 -0.69 11.08
N TYR A 23 -6.33 -0.29 10.62
CA TYR A 23 -7.10 0.81 11.19
C TYR A 23 -7.54 0.53 12.63
N ASP A 24 -8.00 -0.69 12.92
CA ASP A 24 -8.40 -1.13 14.27
C ASP A 24 -7.22 -1.08 15.24
N ASN A 25 -5.98 -1.25 14.75
CA ASN A 25 -4.75 -1.08 15.52
C ASN A 25 -4.30 0.39 15.65
N GLY A 26 -5.14 1.35 15.25
CA GLY A 26 -4.83 2.79 15.28
C GLY A 26 -3.90 3.27 14.17
N THR A 27 -3.62 2.43 13.16
CA THR A 27 -2.77 2.83 12.02
C THR A 27 -3.54 3.74 11.08
N THR A 28 -2.96 4.88 10.72
CA THR A 28 -3.54 5.84 9.78
C THR A 28 -3.03 5.59 8.36
N ALA A 29 -3.81 5.99 7.36
CA ALA A 29 -3.40 5.91 5.96
C ALA A 29 -2.09 6.70 5.70
N ASN A 30 -1.90 7.84 6.35
CA ASN A 30 -0.70 8.67 6.20
C ASN A 30 0.56 7.94 6.68
N GLN A 31 0.49 7.17 7.78
CA GLN A 31 1.61 6.36 8.26
C GLN A 31 2.01 5.30 7.23
N ILE A 32 1.04 4.64 6.61
CA ILE A 32 1.30 3.64 5.55
C ILE A 32 1.97 4.31 4.35
N THR A 33 1.47 5.46 3.91
CA THR A 33 2.04 6.21 2.77
C THR A 33 3.50 6.61 3.03
N VAL A 34 3.77 7.20 4.19
CA VAL A 34 5.13 7.62 4.56
C VAL A 34 6.06 6.42 4.69
N LEU A 35 5.61 5.33 5.34
CA LEU A 35 6.39 4.11 5.48
C LEU A 35 6.75 3.51 4.12
N ALA A 36 5.79 3.41 3.19
CA ALA A 36 6.02 2.93 1.84
C ALA A 36 7.03 3.80 1.09
N GLY A 37 6.94 5.13 1.24
CA GLY A 37 7.90 6.08 0.67
C GLY A 37 9.32 5.88 1.23
N VAL A 38 9.45 5.77 2.55
CA VAL A 38 10.75 5.50 3.21
C VAL A 38 11.35 4.18 2.73
N ILE A 39 10.56 3.10 2.70
CA ILE A 39 11.03 1.80 2.19
C ILE A 39 11.49 1.93 0.74
N SER A 40 10.75 2.64 -0.11
CA SER A 40 11.12 2.85 -1.51
C SER A 40 12.46 3.58 -1.65
N LEU A 41 12.70 4.60 -0.82
CA LEU A 41 13.99 5.29 -0.77
C LEU A 41 15.11 4.38 -0.28
N LEU A 42 14.89 3.60 0.78
CA LEU A 42 15.89 2.65 1.29
C LEU A 42 16.28 1.62 0.25
N VAL A 43 15.31 1.07 -0.48
CA VAL A 43 15.56 0.14 -1.60
C VAL A 43 16.37 0.84 -2.69
N GLY A 44 16.00 2.07 -3.07
CA GLY A 44 16.74 2.85 -4.06
C GLY A 44 18.20 3.10 -3.64
N LEU A 45 18.43 3.50 -2.39
CA LEU A 45 19.77 3.71 -1.83
C LEU A 45 20.58 2.42 -1.77
N LEU A 46 19.94 1.31 -1.38
CA LEU A 46 20.58 0.00 -1.36
C LEU A 46 21.07 -0.39 -2.76
N ILE A 47 20.21 -0.27 -3.78
CA ILE A 47 20.58 -0.54 -5.17
C ILE A 47 21.72 0.38 -5.61
N ALA A 48 21.62 1.69 -5.32
CA ALA A 48 22.66 2.67 -5.65
C ALA A 48 24.01 2.36 -4.98
N SER A 49 24.03 1.72 -3.81
CA SER A 49 25.27 1.34 -3.13
C SER A 49 26.02 0.17 -3.79
N PHE A 50 25.36 -0.57 -4.69
CA PHE A 50 25.96 -1.65 -5.48
C PHE A 50 26.21 -1.27 -6.95
N ALA A 51 25.86 -0.05 -7.34
CA ALA A 51 26.05 0.50 -8.68
C ALA A 51 27.37 1.28 -8.77
#